data_AF-A0A2K1DVP5-F1
#
_entry.id   AF-A0A2K1DVP5-F1
#
_cell.length_a   1.000
_cell.length_b   1.000
_cell.length_c   1.000
_cell.angle_alpha   90.00
_cell.angle_beta   90.00
_cell.angle_gamma   90.00
#
_symmetry.space_group_name_H-M   'P 1'
#
loop_
_entity.id
_entity.type
_entity.pdbx_description
1 polymer ?
#
loop_
_entity_poly.entity_id
_entity_poly.type
_entity_poly.pdbx_seq_one_letter_code
_entity_poly.pdbx_strand_id
1 'polypeptide(L)'
;MRDFQAFWDYFSEHGETFYHLQSLPDSENAYYFNTLTSLLEAIGPTLSCVMKFASKERTYAELVLTTHGRAEGVILIRNLMQVAPVIPNWKITAFIQPVIDVDAIADRTDPPYQFEGLTLKASDIVWMPDSYDDKTDKHCLLFGFTNLASTLMSYPLETVTDYVLWILMDFLGELVVCQKISGFEFYFSKPNMDDGWLGLEDLPVYLDGGW
;
A
#
# COMPACT_ATOMS: atom_id res chain seq x y z
N MET A 1 3.60 -24.96 -2.80
CA MET A 1 2.81 -25.61 -3.87
C MET A 1 1.43 -26.05 -3.39
N ARG A 2 1.31 -26.89 -2.36
CA ARG A 2 -0.02 -27.27 -1.82
C ARG A 2 -0.80 -26.07 -1.27
N ASP A 3 -0.16 -25.17 -0.53
CA ASP A 3 -0.84 -24.01 0.05
C ASP A 3 -1.26 -22.98 -1.02
N PHE A 4 -0.49 -22.87 -2.11
CA PHE A 4 -0.84 -22.01 -3.24
C PHE A 4 -2.08 -22.53 -3.96
N GLN A 5 -2.13 -23.84 -4.18
CA GLN A 5 -3.29 -24.49 -4.77
C GLN A 5 -4.50 -24.35 -3.86
N ALA A 6 -4.34 -24.55 -2.54
CA ALA A 6 -5.42 -24.38 -1.58
C ALA A 6 -6.00 -22.96 -1.59
N PHE A 7 -5.15 -21.93 -1.66
CA PHE A 7 -5.59 -20.54 -1.80
C PHE A 7 -6.40 -20.33 -3.09
N TRP A 8 -5.86 -20.77 -4.24
CA TRP A 8 -6.51 -20.56 -5.53
C TRP A 8 -7.78 -21.39 -5.71
N ASP A 9 -7.81 -22.63 -5.20
CA ASP A 9 -9.00 -23.48 -5.18
C ASP A 9 -10.10 -22.81 -4.38
N TYR A 10 -9.79 -22.36 -3.16
CA TYR A 10 -10.74 -21.66 -2.30
C TYR A 10 -11.27 -20.37 -2.93
N PHE A 11 -10.38 -19.54 -3.48
CA PHE A 11 -10.80 -18.29 -4.12
C PHE A 11 -11.62 -18.54 -5.39
N SER A 12 -11.29 -19.58 -6.17
CA SER A 12 -12.05 -19.95 -7.38
C SER A 12 -13.41 -20.55 -7.05
N GLU A 13 -13.49 -21.43 -6.04
CA GLU A 13 -14.74 -22.05 -5.57
C GLU A 13 -15.73 -21.01 -5.04
N HIS A 14 -15.23 -19.98 -4.37
CA HIS A 14 -16.04 -18.93 -3.75
C HIS A 14 -16.02 -17.60 -4.52
N GLY A 15 -15.58 -17.59 -5.78
CA GLY A 15 -15.41 -16.36 -6.57
C GLY A 15 -16.70 -15.54 -6.71
N GLU A 16 -17.86 -16.19 -6.84
CA GLU A 16 -19.17 -15.51 -6.86
C GLU A 16 -19.55 -14.95 -5.48
N THR A 17 -19.30 -15.70 -4.41
CA THR A 17 -19.49 -15.24 -3.03
C THR A 17 -18.66 -13.99 -2.75
N PHE A 18 -17.38 -13.99 -3.14
CA PHE A 18 -16.52 -12.82 -2.99
C PHE A 18 -16.99 -11.64 -3.85
N TYR A 19 -17.58 -11.89 -5.02
CA TYR A 19 -18.09 -10.84 -5.89
C TYR A 19 -19.27 -10.09 -5.22
N HIS A 20 -20.02 -10.79 -4.38
CA HIS A 20 -21.16 -10.27 -3.62
C HIS A 20 -20.89 -10.12 -2.12
N LEU A 21 -19.63 -10.14 -1.69
CA LEU A 21 -19.23 -10.20 -0.27
C LEU A 21 -19.87 -9.10 0.58
N GLN A 22 -19.95 -7.87 0.04
CA GLN A 22 -20.54 -6.70 0.73
C GLN A 22 -22.06 -6.80 0.96
N SER A 23 -22.74 -7.73 0.29
CA SER A 23 -24.18 -7.96 0.45
C SER A 23 -24.51 -9.06 1.45
N LEU A 24 -23.51 -9.79 1.93
CA LEU A 24 -23.68 -10.85 2.91
C LEU A 24 -23.85 -10.29 4.33
N PRO A 25 -24.48 -11.04 5.25
CA PRO A 25 -24.45 -10.73 6.68
C PRO A 25 -23.01 -10.64 7.20
N ASP A 26 -22.76 -9.74 8.15
CA ASP A 26 -21.41 -9.46 8.69
C ASP A 26 -20.66 -10.72 9.13
N SER A 27 -21.34 -11.68 9.75
CA SER A 27 -20.73 -12.94 10.20
C SER A 27 -20.27 -13.82 9.03
N GLU A 28 -21.02 -13.85 7.94
CA GLU A 28 -20.67 -14.62 6.74
C GLU A 28 -19.55 -13.92 5.97
N ASN A 29 -19.66 -12.59 5.80
CA ASN A 29 -18.61 -11.77 5.22
C ASN A 29 -17.27 -12.01 5.93
N ALA A 30 -17.26 -11.88 7.26
CA ALA A 30 -16.08 -12.12 8.08
C ALA A 30 -15.57 -13.55 7.94
N TYR A 31 -16.44 -14.56 7.89
CA TYR A 31 -16.04 -15.95 7.73
C TYR A 31 -15.27 -16.19 6.42
N TYR A 32 -15.82 -15.75 5.28
CA TYR A 32 -15.16 -15.94 3.97
C TYR A 32 -13.87 -15.15 3.88
N PHE A 33 -13.89 -13.88 4.32
CA PHE A 33 -12.71 -13.03 4.25
C PHE A 33 -11.58 -13.54 5.16
N ASN A 34 -11.90 -13.90 6.41
CA ASN A 34 -10.90 -14.42 7.35
C ASN A 34 -10.33 -15.76 6.90
N THR A 35 -11.14 -16.61 6.25
CA THR A 35 -10.64 -17.89 5.71
C THR A 35 -9.67 -17.62 4.56
N LEU A 36 -10.00 -16.70 3.65
CA LEU A 36 -9.13 -16.31 2.55
C LEU A 36 -7.80 -15.74 3.04
N THR A 37 -7.83 -14.83 4.02
CA THR A 37 -6.61 -14.23 4.58
C THR A 37 -5.78 -15.26 5.36
N SER A 38 -6.42 -16.18 6.09
CA SER A 38 -5.71 -17.28 6.78
C SER A 38 -4.94 -18.18 5.79
N LEU A 39 -5.48 -18.41 4.59
CA LEU A 39 -4.79 -19.17 3.53
C LEU A 39 -3.58 -18.40 2.98
N LEU A 40 -3.64 -17.07 2.89
CA LEU A 40 -2.48 -16.24 2.53
C LEU A 40 -1.41 -16.25 3.63
N GLU A 41 -1.82 -16.13 4.90
CA GLU A 41 -0.90 -16.20 6.05
C GLU A 41 -0.18 -17.55 6.14
N ALA A 42 -0.85 -18.65 5.79
CA ALA A 42 -0.25 -19.98 5.69
C ALA A 42 0.83 -20.07 4.60
N ILE A 43 0.71 -19.26 3.53
CA ILE A 43 1.74 -19.13 2.49
C ILE A 43 2.90 -18.28 3.00
N GLY A 44 2.60 -17.17 3.68
CA GLY A 44 3.58 -16.33 4.33
C GLY A 44 2.92 -15.29 5.24
N PRO A 45 3.49 -15.03 6.44
CA PRO A 45 2.86 -14.18 7.46
C PRO A 45 2.77 -12.70 7.08
N THR A 46 3.38 -12.30 5.96
CA THR A 46 3.33 -10.93 5.44
C THR A 46 2.31 -10.77 4.32
N LEU A 47 1.71 -11.85 3.81
CA LEU A 47 0.80 -11.79 2.68
C LEU A 47 -0.61 -11.43 3.15
N SER A 48 -1.26 -10.59 2.36
CA SER A 48 -2.63 -10.16 2.55
C SER A 48 -3.26 -9.84 1.20
N CYS A 49 -4.51 -9.36 1.21
CA CYS A 49 -5.19 -8.95 -0.01
C CYS A 49 -6.11 -7.76 0.22
N VAL A 50 -6.36 -7.03 -0.87
CA VAL A 50 -7.39 -5.99 -0.97
C VAL A 50 -8.34 -6.39 -2.07
N MET A 51 -9.65 -6.33 -1.79
CA MET A 51 -10.70 -6.55 -2.78
C MET A 51 -11.28 -5.21 -3.23
N LYS A 52 -11.26 -4.95 -4.54
CA LYS A 52 -11.97 -3.83 -5.16
C LYS A 52 -13.19 -4.38 -5.88
N PHE A 53 -14.37 -4.10 -5.35
CA PHE A 53 -15.62 -4.63 -5.91
C PHE A 53 -15.99 -3.95 -7.23
N ALA A 54 -16.73 -4.69 -8.07
CA ALA A 54 -17.23 -4.15 -9.33
C ALA A 54 -18.14 -2.94 -9.08
N SER A 55 -18.14 -2.01 -10.04
CA SER A 55 -18.93 -0.78 -9.99
C SER A 55 -19.58 -0.51 -11.35
N LYS A 56 -20.35 0.58 -11.46
CA LYS A 56 -20.90 1.00 -12.76
C LYS A 56 -19.81 1.29 -13.81
N GLU A 57 -18.61 1.67 -13.36
CA GLU A 57 -17.48 2.04 -14.20
C GLU A 57 -16.51 0.87 -14.43
N ARG A 58 -16.55 -0.15 -13.57
CA ARG A 58 -15.68 -1.32 -13.62
C ARG A 58 -16.51 -2.61 -13.57
N THR A 59 -16.62 -3.29 -14.69
CA THR A 59 -17.44 -4.50 -14.85
C THR A 59 -16.85 -5.77 -14.21
N TYR A 60 -15.67 -5.66 -13.59
CA TYR A 60 -14.98 -6.76 -12.92
C TYR A 60 -14.59 -6.35 -11.50
N ALA A 61 -14.56 -7.32 -10.58
CA ALA A 61 -13.92 -7.17 -9.29
C ALA A 61 -12.41 -7.40 -9.42
N GLU A 62 -11.61 -6.78 -8.56
CA GLU A 62 -10.16 -6.95 -8.54
C GLU A 62 -9.70 -7.49 -7.20
N LEU A 63 -8.93 -8.57 -7.22
CA LEU A 63 -8.18 -9.08 -6.07
C LEU A 63 -6.74 -8.58 -6.21
N VAL A 64 -6.32 -7.70 -5.31
CA VAL A 64 -4.93 -7.24 -5.21
C VAL A 64 -4.25 -8.03 -4.11
N LEU A 65 -3.23 -8.81 -4.45
CA LEU A 65 -2.35 -9.45 -3.48
C LEU A 65 -1.31 -8.44 -3.01
N THR A 66 -1.12 -8.30 -1.70
CA THR A 66 -0.24 -7.27 -1.11
C THR A 66 0.57 -7.85 0.03
N THR A 67 1.75 -7.28 0.28
CA THR A 67 2.57 -7.54 1.46
C THR A 67 2.49 -6.40 2.48
N HIS A 68 1.64 -5.40 2.23
CA HIS A 68 1.59 -4.13 2.97
C HIS A 68 2.99 -3.49 3.08
N GLY A 69 3.74 -3.47 1.98
CA GLY A 69 5.07 -2.86 1.92
C GLY A 69 6.20 -3.71 2.53
N ARG A 70 5.92 -4.95 2.95
CA ARG A 70 6.93 -5.86 3.52
C ARG A 70 7.67 -6.63 2.43
N ALA A 71 8.97 -6.34 2.26
CA ALA A 71 9.77 -6.87 1.16
C ALA A 71 9.91 -8.41 1.18
N GLU A 72 9.82 -9.03 2.37
CA GLU A 72 9.96 -10.48 2.58
C GLU A 72 8.90 -11.30 1.81
N GLY A 73 7.71 -10.73 1.60
CA GLY A 73 6.60 -11.40 0.91
C GLY A 73 6.64 -11.29 -0.62
N VAL A 74 7.50 -10.43 -1.19
CA VAL A 74 7.47 -10.10 -2.62
C VAL A 74 7.68 -11.33 -3.50
N ILE A 75 8.63 -12.19 -3.14
CA ILE A 75 8.91 -13.42 -3.88
C ILE A 75 7.74 -14.40 -3.77
N LEU A 76 7.08 -14.47 -2.61
CA LEU A 76 5.93 -15.36 -2.40
C LEU A 76 4.74 -14.92 -3.26
N ILE A 77 4.42 -13.61 -3.33
CA ILE A 77 3.38 -13.10 -4.22
C ILE A 77 3.71 -13.40 -5.68
N ARG A 78 4.95 -13.17 -6.13
CA ARG A 78 5.36 -13.49 -7.51
C ARG A 78 5.15 -14.96 -7.84
N ASN A 79 5.54 -15.86 -6.94
CA ASN A 79 5.36 -17.29 -7.13
C ASN A 79 3.87 -17.70 -7.08
N LEU A 80 3.07 -17.06 -6.23
CA LEU A 80 1.62 -17.31 -6.14
C LEU A 80 0.91 -16.89 -7.44
N MET A 81 1.32 -15.76 -8.01
CA MET A 81 0.79 -15.24 -9.28
C MET A 81 1.12 -16.12 -10.49
N GLN A 82 2.26 -16.81 -10.49
CA GLN A 82 2.64 -17.72 -11.59
C GLN A 82 1.67 -18.89 -11.77
N VAL A 83 0.92 -19.25 -10.72
CA VAL A 83 -0.05 -20.33 -10.72
C VAL A 83 -1.49 -19.83 -10.59
N ALA A 84 -1.72 -18.52 -10.76
CA ALA A 84 -3.04 -17.93 -10.66
C ALA A 84 -3.97 -18.43 -11.79
N PRO A 85 -5.16 -18.96 -11.46
CA PRO A 85 -6.13 -19.36 -12.46
C PRO A 85 -6.82 -18.13 -13.08
N VAL A 86 -7.45 -18.33 -14.24
CA VAL A 86 -8.37 -17.34 -14.80
C VAL A 86 -9.72 -17.51 -14.11
N ILE A 87 -10.18 -16.48 -13.41
CA ILE A 87 -11.45 -16.50 -12.68
C ILE A 87 -12.40 -15.50 -13.35
N PRO A 88 -13.59 -15.93 -13.82
CA PRO A 88 -14.55 -15.04 -14.47
C PRO A 88 -14.92 -13.85 -13.59
N ASN A 89 -15.04 -12.65 -14.20
CA ASN A 89 -15.36 -11.38 -13.52
C ASN A 89 -14.31 -10.89 -12.50
N TRP A 90 -13.15 -11.54 -12.43
CA TRP A 90 -12.06 -11.16 -11.54
C TRP A 90 -10.81 -10.77 -12.32
N LYS A 91 -10.22 -9.64 -11.94
CA LYS A 91 -8.85 -9.27 -12.26
C LYS A 91 -7.97 -9.59 -11.04
N ILE A 92 -6.88 -10.31 -11.26
CA ILE A 92 -5.90 -10.60 -10.22
C ILE A 92 -4.68 -9.72 -10.47
N THR A 93 -4.31 -8.93 -9.47
CA THR A 93 -3.18 -7.99 -9.55
C THR A 93 -2.20 -8.27 -8.43
N ALA A 94 -0.91 -8.28 -8.77
CA ALA A 94 0.17 -8.36 -7.80
C ALA A 94 0.56 -6.95 -7.36
N PHE A 95 0.62 -6.74 -6.06
CA PHE A 95 1.02 -5.50 -5.40
C PHE A 95 0.05 -4.32 -5.63
N ILE A 96 -0.05 -3.45 -4.64
CA ILE A 96 -0.76 -2.18 -4.79
C ILE A 96 -0.08 -1.37 -5.91
N GLN A 97 -0.87 -0.96 -6.89
CA GLN A 97 -0.44 -0.12 -8.00
C GLN A 97 -0.64 1.35 -7.63
N PRO A 98 0.20 2.27 -8.11
CA PRO A 98 0.01 3.69 -7.87
C PRO A 98 -1.33 4.18 -8.43
N VAL A 99 -2.00 5.03 -7.67
CA VAL A 99 -3.31 5.63 -7.96
C VAL A 99 -3.32 7.14 -7.78
N ILE A 100 -2.29 7.72 -7.18
CA ILE A 100 -2.13 9.18 -7.05
C ILE A 100 -1.31 9.71 -8.22
N ASP A 101 -1.80 10.78 -8.84
CA ASP A 101 -1.07 11.52 -9.87
C ASP A 101 -0.03 12.46 -9.22
N VAL A 102 1.20 12.44 -9.71
CA VAL A 102 2.28 13.32 -9.26
C VAL A 102 1.92 14.80 -9.46
N ASP A 103 1.26 15.12 -10.57
CA ASP A 103 0.83 16.50 -10.87
C ASP A 103 -0.23 16.95 -9.85
N ALA A 104 -1.09 16.03 -9.38
CA ALA A 104 -2.08 16.35 -8.36
C ALA A 104 -1.45 16.64 -7.00
N ILE A 105 -0.31 16.02 -6.67
CA ILE A 105 0.45 16.34 -5.45
C ILE A 105 1.10 17.72 -5.58
N ALA A 106 1.80 17.98 -6.70
CA ALA A 106 2.45 19.25 -6.97
C ALA A 106 1.46 20.43 -6.94
N ASP A 107 0.28 20.26 -7.56
CA ASP A 107 -0.80 21.25 -7.57
C ASP A 107 -1.66 21.25 -6.29
N ARG A 108 -1.37 20.34 -5.34
CA ARG A 108 -2.10 20.13 -4.07
C ARG A 108 -3.59 19.81 -4.25
N THR A 109 -3.96 19.30 -5.42
CA THR A 109 -5.31 18.82 -5.78
C THR A 109 -5.53 17.34 -5.45
N ASP A 110 -4.52 16.65 -4.91
CA ASP A 110 -4.60 15.28 -4.46
C ASP A 110 -5.74 15.05 -3.44
N PRO A 111 -6.41 13.89 -3.51
CA PRO A 111 -7.52 13.58 -2.62
C PRO A 111 -7.03 13.41 -1.17
N PRO A 112 -7.81 13.87 -0.18
CA PRO A 112 -7.44 13.68 1.22
C PRO A 112 -7.70 12.24 1.67
N TYR A 113 -6.76 11.70 2.45
CA TYR A 113 -6.93 10.47 3.21
C TYR A 113 -7.73 10.76 4.49
N GLN A 114 -8.70 9.91 4.79
CA GLN A 114 -9.53 10.00 5.98
C GLN A 114 -9.14 8.89 6.95
N PHE A 115 -8.31 9.23 7.92
CA PHE A 115 -7.93 8.37 9.04
C PHE A 115 -8.76 8.70 10.28
N GLU A 116 -8.70 7.84 11.29
CA GLU A 116 -9.43 8.06 12.53
C GLU A 116 -8.97 9.36 13.22
N GLY A 117 -9.83 10.38 13.19
CA GLY A 117 -9.54 11.70 13.77
C GLY A 117 -8.53 12.55 12.99
N LEU A 118 -8.10 12.13 11.80
CA LEU A 118 -7.06 12.81 11.02
C LEU A 118 -7.41 12.82 9.53
N THR A 119 -7.38 14.01 8.94
CA THR A 119 -7.36 14.17 7.48
C THR A 119 -5.95 14.55 7.05
N LEU A 120 -5.36 13.80 6.12
CA LEU A 120 -4.00 14.03 5.63
C LEU A 120 -3.98 13.97 4.10
N LYS A 121 -3.26 14.88 3.44
CA LYS A 121 -2.97 14.81 2.01
C LYS A 121 -1.54 14.33 1.76
N ALA A 122 -1.29 13.74 0.60
CA ALA A 122 0.06 13.45 0.15
C ALA A 122 0.86 14.75 0.00
N SER A 123 0.23 15.82 -0.49
CA SER A 123 0.84 17.15 -0.60
C SER A 123 1.06 17.88 0.73
N ASP A 124 0.62 17.33 1.87
CA ASP A 124 0.98 17.85 3.20
C ASP A 124 2.29 17.26 3.74
N ILE A 125 2.82 16.22 3.07
CA ILE A 125 4.05 15.52 3.41
C ILE A 125 5.21 16.13 2.64
N VAL A 126 6.30 16.40 3.35
CA VAL A 126 7.60 16.72 2.77
C VAL A 126 8.64 15.73 3.26
N TRP A 127 9.77 15.63 2.56
CA TRP A 127 10.79 14.64 2.88
C TRP A 127 12.20 15.14 2.61
N MET A 128 13.18 14.41 3.14
CA MET A 128 14.59 14.50 2.74
C MET A 128 15.29 13.15 2.95
N PRO A 129 16.44 12.89 2.29
CA PRO A 129 17.23 11.70 2.54
C PRO A 129 17.74 11.67 3.99
N ASP A 130 17.60 10.53 4.66
CA ASP A 130 18.23 10.29 5.97
C ASP A 130 19.51 9.46 5.80
N SER A 131 19.37 8.25 5.24
CA SER A 131 20.47 7.33 5.02
C SER A 131 20.24 6.45 3.80
N TYR A 132 21.31 5.86 3.28
CA TYR A 132 21.30 4.99 2.11
C TYR A 132 22.13 3.74 2.37
N ASP A 133 21.61 2.58 2.01
CA ASP A 133 22.30 1.30 2.10
C ASP A 133 22.77 0.83 0.72
N ASP A 134 24.07 1.01 0.45
CA ASP A 134 24.74 0.59 -0.77
C ASP A 134 24.56 -0.90 -1.11
N LYS A 135 24.34 -1.75 -0.10
CA LYS A 135 24.21 -3.20 -0.32
C LYS A 135 22.84 -3.59 -0.82
N THR A 136 21.82 -2.86 -0.38
CA THR A 136 20.42 -3.15 -0.72
C THR A 136 19.85 -2.20 -1.75
N ASP A 137 20.57 -1.11 -2.09
CA ASP A 137 20.10 -0.04 -2.98
C ASP A 137 18.81 0.61 -2.45
N LYS A 138 18.78 0.86 -1.13
CA LYS A 138 17.60 1.36 -0.42
C LYS A 138 17.86 2.63 0.39
N HIS A 139 16.84 3.47 0.44
CA HIS A 139 16.84 4.74 1.16
C HIS A 139 16.01 4.66 2.44
N CYS A 140 16.57 5.17 3.52
CA CYS A 140 15.80 5.65 4.67
C CYS A 140 15.44 7.11 4.41
N LEU A 141 14.17 7.45 4.63
CA LEU A 141 13.64 8.79 4.35
C LEU A 141 13.16 9.44 5.65
N LEU A 142 13.51 10.71 5.84
CA LEU A 142 12.97 11.54 6.90
C LEU A 142 11.75 12.29 6.37
N PHE A 143 10.59 12.10 7.01
CA PHE A 143 9.33 12.76 6.66
C PHE A 143 8.96 13.87 7.64
N GLY A 144 8.43 14.97 7.10
CA GLY A 144 7.88 16.10 7.83
C GLY A 144 6.49 16.45 7.32
N PHE A 145 5.77 17.27 8.10
CA PHE A 145 4.37 17.60 7.79
C PHE A 145 4.15 19.11 7.86
N THR A 146 3.65 19.70 6.77
CA THR A 146 3.56 21.16 6.62
C THR A 146 2.54 21.80 7.56
N ASN A 147 1.44 21.10 7.85
CA ASN A 147 0.29 21.66 8.57
C ASN A 147 -0.19 20.81 9.77
N LEU A 148 0.35 19.60 9.97
CA LEU A 148 -0.22 18.60 10.90
C LEU A 148 0.79 18.01 11.88
N ALA A 149 2.03 18.51 11.92
CA ALA A 149 3.11 17.93 12.73
C ALA A 149 2.75 17.77 14.22
N SER A 150 2.12 18.79 14.83
CA SER A 150 1.70 18.72 16.24
C SER A 150 0.57 17.75 16.51
N THR A 151 -0.36 17.59 15.55
CA THR A 151 -1.47 16.63 15.64
C THR A 151 -0.93 15.21 15.52
N LEU A 152 -0.04 14.97 14.57
CA LEU A 152 0.56 13.66 14.35
C LEU A 152 1.45 13.20 15.52
N MET A 153 2.06 14.14 16.25
CA MET A 153 2.84 13.83 17.46
C MET A 153 2.00 13.15 18.56
N SER A 154 0.67 13.31 18.59
CA SER A 154 -0.19 12.63 19.57
C SER A 154 -0.54 11.20 19.20
N TYR A 155 -0.22 10.75 17.98
CA TYR A 155 -0.47 9.38 17.53
C TYR A 155 0.73 8.47 17.85
N PRO A 156 0.53 7.16 18.05
CA PRO A 156 1.62 6.21 18.10
C PRO A 156 2.45 6.26 16.82
N LEU A 157 3.78 6.13 16.93
CA LEU A 157 4.69 6.21 15.78
C LEU A 157 4.39 5.14 14.72
N GLU A 158 3.97 3.95 15.15
CA GLU A 158 3.52 2.87 14.26
C GLU A 158 2.32 3.30 13.42
N THR A 159 1.34 3.99 14.02
CA THR A 159 0.17 4.50 13.30
C THR A 159 0.54 5.58 12.28
N VAL A 160 1.46 6.49 12.64
CA VAL A 160 1.96 7.49 11.68
C VAL A 160 2.72 6.83 10.53
N THR A 161 3.53 5.82 10.86
CA THR A 161 4.24 4.99 9.88
C THR A 161 3.27 4.34 8.90
N ASP A 162 2.21 3.70 9.40
CA ASP A 162 1.21 3.04 8.56
C ASP A 162 0.49 4.02 7.63
N TYR A 163 0.14 5.21 8.12
CA TYR A 163 -0.50 6.23 7.30
C TYR A 163 0.39 6.72 6.17
N VAL A 164 1.65 7.03 6.47
CA VAL A 164 2.61 7.45 5.44
C VAL A 164 2.92 6.31 4.48
N LEU A 165 3.07 5.08 4.97
CA LEU A 165 3.27 3.90 4.13
C LEU A 165 2.11 3.67 3.16
N TRP A 166 0.86 3.78 3.60
CA TRP A 166 -0.30 3.69 2.71
C TRP A 166 -0.30 4.76 1.63
N ILE A 167 0.00 6.02 1.99
CA ILE A 167 0.10 7.11 1.02
C ILE A 167 1.22 6.84 0.02
N LEU A 168 2.39 6.38 0.48
CA LEU A 168 3.51 6.05 -0.40
C LEU A 168 3.20 4.86 -1.33
N MET A 169 2.46 3.85 -0.87
CA MET A 169 2.06 2.73 -1.72
C MET A 169 1.06 3.16 -2.79
N ASP A 170 0.13 4.04 -2.45
CA ASP A 170 -0.80 4.64 -3.43
C ASP A 170 -0.10 5.63 -4.37
N PHE A 171 1.01 6.24 -3.96
CA PHE A 171 1.76 7.18 -4.79
C PHE A 171 2.80 6.51 -5.69
N LEU A 172 3.68 5.68 -5.12
CA LEU A 172 4.81 5.05 -5.81
C LEU A 172 4.48 3.64 -6.33
N GLY A 173 3.46 2.99 -5.76
CA GLY A 173 3.26 1.56 -5.90
C GLY A 173 4.05 0.76 -4.86
N GLU A 174 3.43 -0.30 -4.36
CA GLU A 174 3.98 -1.13 -3.29
C GLU A 174 5.31 -1.79 -3.66
N LEU A 175 5.49 -2.19 -4.93
CA LEU A 175 6.73 -2.83 -5.35
C LEU A 175 7.91 -1.85 -5.29
N VAL A 176 7.71 -0.59 -5.68
CA VAL A 176 8.75 0.46 -5.60
C VAL A 176 9.11 0.70 -4.14
N VAL A 177 8.11 0.85 -3.26
CA VAL A 177 8.33 1.00 -1.81
C VAL A 177 9.17 -0.17 -1.28
N CYS A 178 8.77 -1.41 -1.58
CA CYS A 178 9.51 -2.61 -1.12
C CYS A 178 10.95 -2.69 -1.64
N GLN A 179 11.23 -2.16 -2.83
CA GLN A 179 12.52 -2.28 -3.49
C GLN A 179 13.47 -1.14 -3.14
N LYS A 180 12.95 0.08 -2.97
CA LYS A 180 13.75 1.30 -2.86
C LYS A 180 13.78 1.91 -1.48
N ILE A 181 12.88 1.52 -0.58
CA ILE A 181 12.78 2.11 0.75
C ILE A 181 13.13 1.05 1.81
N SER A 182 13.97 1.43 2.78
CA SER A 182 14.39 0.59 3.90
C SER A 182 13.76 1.01 5.23
N GLY A 183 13.36 2.27 5.38
CA GLY A 183 12.82 2.78 6.63
C GLY A 183 12.30 4.21 6.54
N PHE A 184 11.66 4.62 7.63
CA PHE A 184 11.02 5.92 7.79
C PHE A 184 11.43 6.53 9.12
N GLU A 185 11.90 7.77 9.05
CA GLU A 185 12.10 8.64 10.20
C GLU A 185 11.10 9.80 10.14
N PHE A 186 10.77 10.40 11.28
CA PHE A 186 9.75 11.44 11.35
C PHE A 186 10.20 12.69 12.11
N TYR A 187 9.90 13.84 11.52
CA TYR A 187 10.12 15.17 12.09
C TYR A 187 8.79 15.82 12.48
N PHE A 188 8.48 15.83 13.77
CA PHE A 188 7.22 16.37 14.31
C PHE A 188 7.34 17.85 14.72
N SER A 189 7.95 18.65 13.87
CA SER A 189 7.93 20.12 13.96
C SER A 189 7.67 20.69 12.58
N LYS A 190 7.19 21.94 12.50
CA LYS A 190 6.90 22.56 11.21
C LYS A 190 8.20 22.63 10.38
N PRO A 191 8.28 21.97 9.22
CA PRO A 191 9.46 22.02 8.37
C PRO A 191 9.74 23.44 7.90
N ASN A 192 10.99 23.86 7.97
CA ASN A 192 11.46 25.08 7.33
C ASN A 192 11.98 24.73 5.93
N MET A 193 11.31 25.19 4.87
CA MET A 193 11.66 24.79 3.49
C MET A 193 13.07 25.24 3.08
N ASP A 194 13.63 26.25 3.74
CA ASP A 194 15.01 26.68 3.52
C ASP A 194 16.05 25.63 3.97
N ASP A 195 15.64 24.62 4.76
CA ASP A 195 16.49 23.55 5.25
C ASP A 195 16.60 22.36 4.27
N GLY A 196 16.12 22.52 3.03
CA GLY A 196 16.25 21.50 1.97
C GLY A 196 15.19 20.40 1.99
N TRP A 197 14.03 20.66 2.61
CA TRP A 197 12.86 19.79 2.50
C TRP A 197 12.32 19.80 1.07
N LEU A 198 11.98 18.61 0.55
CA LEU A 198 11.43 18.41 -0.78
C LEU A 198 9.95 18.04 -0.71
N GLY A 199 9.21 18.42 -1.74
CA GLY A 199 7.83 17.97 -1.93
C GLY A 199 7.79 16.48 -2.24
N LEU A 200 6.70 15.81 -1.87
CA LEU A 200 6.56 14.38 -2.14
C LEU A 200 6.57 14.08 -3.65
N GLU A 201 6.15 15.03 -4.48
CA GLU A 201 6.21 14.98 -5.95
C GLU A 201 7.63 14.78 -6.51
N ASP A 202 8.67 15.18 -5.78
CA ASP A 202 10.07 15.03 -6.21
C ASP A 202 10.63 13.63 -5.91
N LEU A 203 9.95 12.85 -5.07
CA LEU A 203 10.45 11.56 -4.58
C LEU A 203 10.65 10.51 -5.69
N PRO A 204 9.78 10.35 -6.70
CA PRO A 204 10.01 9.38 -7.78
C PRO A 204 11.31 9.65 -8.53
N VAL A 205 11.57 10.92 -8.89
CA VAL A 205 12.80 11.32 -9.59
C VAL A 205 14.04 11.04 -8.75
N TYR A 206 13.94 11.25 -7.43
CA TYR A 206 15.02 10.91 -6.50
C TYR A 206 15.31 9.42 -6.46
N LEU A 207 14.29 8.57 -6.31
CA LEU A 207 14.46 7.11 -6.23
C LEU A 207 14.96 6.48 -7.54
N ASP A 208 14.77 7.15 -8.67
CA ASP A 208 15.31 6.78 -9.98
C ASP A 208 16.75 7.28 -10.22
N GLY A 209 17.35 7.99 -9.26
CA GLY A 209 18.73 8.50 -9.34
C GLY A 209 18.90 9.79 -10.15
N GLY A 210 17.83 10.60 -10.24
CA GLY A 210 17.76 11.78 -11.09
C GLY A 210 18.36 13.09 -10.54
N TRP A 211 19.29 13.04 -9.58
CA TRP A 211 19.87 14.23 -8.92
C TRP A 211 21.40 14.20 -8.88
#